data_AF-A0A6V6Y711-F1
#
_entry.id   AF-A0A6V6Y711-F1
#
_cell.length_a   1.000
_cell.length_b   1.000
_cell.length_c   1.000
_cell.angle_alpha   90.00
_cell.angle_beta   90.00
_cell.angle_gamma   90.00
#
_symmetry.space_group_name_H-M   'P 1'
#
loop_
_entity.id
_entity.type
_entity.pdbx_description
1 polymer ?
#
loop_
_entity_poly.entity_id
_entity_poly.type
_entity_poly.pdbx_seq_one_letter_code
_entity_poly.pdbx_strand_id
1 'polypeptide(L)'
;MIKEIKTTKEEICDYWFSRIDETNLSVDASEALERCWRCGSKRRLERCHIIPRSLGGEDIPSNYVLLCKRCHLENPNVYDPEIMWDWLKAYKEPYYDTFWINRGLEEYERLYKSRFEEDIAIFQQYLTEKEAKEFLEEDMGSYATHHFGQTYLNPATIAGLMRILVKKLKAEYDVNI
;
A
#
# COMPACT_ATOMS: atom_id res chain seq x y z
N MET A 1 -25.16 -17.52 12.45
CA MET A 1 -24.00 -17.84 13.33
C MET A 1 -22.72 -17.66 12.53
N ILE A 2 -21.78 -16.86 13.01
CA ILE A 2 -20.46 -16.74 12.39
C ILE A 2 -19.72 -18.05 12.71
N LYS A 3 -19.36 -18.82 11.67
CA LYS A 3 -18.55 -20.04 11.85
C LYS A 3 -17.13 -19.60 12.18
N GLU A 4 -16.62 -20.05 13.32
CA GLU A 4 -15.24 -19.78 13.74
C GLU A 4 -14.26 -20.34 12.70
N ILE A 5 -13.28 -19.51 12.30
CA ILE A 5 -12.22 -19.90 11.35
C ILE A 5 -11.16 -20.68 12.12
N LYS A 6 -10.96 -21.95 11.75
CA LYS A 6 -10.02 -22.86 12.40
C LYS A 6 -8.61 -22.73 11.87
N THR A 7 -8.45 -22.49 10.57
CA THR A 7 -7.13 -22.37 9.94
C THR A 7 -6.32 -21.24 10.56
N THR A 8 -5.10 -21.53 10.99
CA THR A 8 -4.18 -20.58 11.62
C THR A 8 -3.44 -19.76 10.57
N LYS A 9 -2.77 -18.68 10.98
CA LYS A 9 -1.96 -17.87 10.05
C LYS A 9 -0.69 -18.60 9.64
N GLU A 10 -0.13 -19.34 10.58
CA GLU A 10 1.06 -20.17 10.43
C GLU A 10 0.81 -21.25 9.38
N GLU A 11 -0.32 -21.97 9.46
CA GLU A 11 -0.71 -22.97 8.46
C GLU A 11 -0.84 -22.37 7.05
N ILE A 12 -1.35 -21.14 6.94
CA ILE A 12 -1.48 -20.41 5.66
C ILE A 12 -0.10 -20.08 5.09
N CYS A 13 0.80 -19.54 5.91
CA CYS A 13 2.17 -19.23 5.49
C CYS A 13 2.91 -20.50 5.06
N ASP A 14 2.89 -21.54 5.90
CA ASP A 14 3.56 -22.82 5.64
C ASP A 14 3.06 -23.46 4.34
N TYR A 15 1.74 -23.40 4.10
CA TYR A 15 1.14 -23.92 2.88
C TYR A 15 1.64 -23.17 1.64
N TRP A 16 1.58 -21.84 1.64
CA TRP A 16 1.86 -21.06 0.44
C TRP A 16 3.35 -20.89 0.15
N PHE A 17 4.15 -20.53 1.14
CA PHE A 17 5.58 -20.27 0.92
C PHE A 17 6.42 -21.55 0.71
N SER A 18 5.81 -22.73 0.86
CA SER A 18 6.39 -23.99 0.35
C SER A 18 6.04 -24.30 -1.12
N ARG A 19 5.20 -23.49 -1.77
CA ARG A 19 4.63 -23.76 -3.10
C ARG A 19 4.74 -22.60 -4.10
N ILE A 20 4.88 -21.37 -3.62
CA ILE A 20 4.96 -20.18 -4.47
C ILE A 20 6.37 -19.62 -4.49
N ASP A 21 6.68 -18.91 -5.57
CA ASP A 21 7.88 -18.07 -5.67
C ASP A 21 7.57 -16.69 -5.07
N GLU A 22 8.09 -16.46 -3.87
CA GLU A 22 7.92 -15.22 -3.10
C GLU A 22 8.46 -13.98 -3.80
N THR A 23 9.38 -14.13 -4.76
CA THR A 23 9.95 -13.00 -5.50
C THR A 23 8.91 -12.29 -6.36
N ASN A 24 7.72 -12.87 -6.54
CA ASN A 24 6.58 -12.25 -7.22
C ASN A 24 5.63 -11.49 -6.28
N LEU A 25 5.94 -11.39 -4.98
CA LEU A 25 5.12 -10.74 -3.97
C LEU A 25 5.83 -9.55 -3.32
N SER A 26 5.05 -8.74 -2.60
CA SER A 26 5.55 -7.63 -1.77
C SER A 26 6.03 -8.08 -0.38
N VAL A 27 6.25 -9.38 -0.15
CA VAL A 27 6.61 -9.96 1.14
C VAL A 27 7.44 -11.23 0.98
N ASP A 28 8.46 -11.37 1.81
CA ASP A 28 9.26 -12.59 1.91
C ASP A 28 8.63 -13.58 2.90
N ALA A 29 8.88 -14.88 2.73
CA ALA A 29 8.40 -15.96 3.61
C ALA A 29 8.73 -15.70 5.08
N SER A 30 9.92 -15.17 5.34
CA SER A 30 10.41 -14.89 6.71
C SER A 30 9.61 -13.79 7.42
N GLU A 31 8.92 -12.90 6.68
CA GLU A 31 8.12 -11.80 7.23
C GLU A 31 6.62 -11.93 6.92
N ALA A 32 6.19 -13.03 6.31
CA ALA A 32 4.81 -13.27 5.87
C ALA A 32 3.76 -13.25 7.00
N LEU A 33 4.17 -13.49 8.25
CA LEU A 33 3.30 -13.40 9.43
C LEU A 33 3.18 -11.98 10.00
N GLU A 34 4.06 -11.07 9.59
CA GLU A 34 4.17 -9.71 10.14
C GLU A 34 3.77 -8.63 9.13
N ARG A 35 3.93 -8.92 7.83
CA ARG A 35 3.71 -7.98 6.73
C ARG A 35 2.53 -8.38 5.87
N CYS A 36 1.79 -7.39 5.39
CA CYS A 36 0.66 -7.59 4.49
C CYS A 36 1.15 -8.13 3.15
N TRP A 37 0.55 -9.20 2.63
CA TRP A 37 1.01 -9.83 1.39
C TRP A 37 0.80 -8.98 0.14
N ARG A 38 -0.06 -7.96 0.21
CA ARG A 38 -0.23 -6.97 -0.86
C ARG A 38 0.71 -5.78 -0.71
N CYS A 39 0.60 -5.04 0.40
CA CYS A 39 1.27 -3.74 0.54
C CYS A 39 2.64 -3.79 1.21
N GLY A 40 3.10 -4.97 1.66
CA GLY A 40 4.40 -5.16 2.30
C GLY A 40 4.56 -4.50 3.67
N SER A 41 3.56 -3.75 4.17
CA SER A 41 3.68 -3.03 5.44
C SER A 41 3.52 -3.93 6.66
N LYS A 42 4.35 -3.68 7.70
CA LYS A 42 4.16 -4.28 9.03
C LYS A 42 2.87 -3.80 9.66
N ARG A 43 1.91 -4.71 9.85
CA ARG A 43 0.55 -4.44 10.31
C ARG A 43 -0.05 -5.67 10.98
N ARG A 44 -1.12 -5.48 11.76
CA ARG A 44 -1.96 -6.60 12.18
C ARG A 44 -2.62 -7.23 10.94
N LEU A 45 -2.38 -8.52 10.76
CA LEU A 45 -2.91 -9.29 9.64
C LEU A 45 -4.24 -9.97 9.97
N GLU A 46 -5.07 -10.12 8.94
CA GLU A 46 -6.36 -10.80 8.94
C GLU A 46 -6.30 -11.96 7.94
N ARG A 47 -7.07 -13.03 8.21
CA ARG A 47 -7.23 -14.17 7.29
C ARG A 47 -8.24 -13.77 6.23
N CYS A 48 -7.76 -13.46 5.03
CA CYS A 48 -8.58 -13.06 3.89
C CYS A 48 -8.89 -14.29 3.04
N HIS A 49 -10.16 -14.58 2.78
CA HIS A 49 -10.53 -15.69 1.91
C HIS A 49 -10.11 -15.37 0.47
N ILE A 50 -9.59 -16.36 -0.24
CA ILE A 50 -9.33 -16.29 -1.69
C ILE A 50 -10.68 -16.42 -2.42
N ILE A 51 -11.40 -17.51 -2.16
CA ILE A 51 -12.79 -17.68 -2.55
C ILE A 51 -13.67 -17.33 -1.34
N PRO A 52 -14.56 -16.33 -1.42
CA PRO A 52 -15.45 -15.97 -0.32
C PRO A 52 -16.32 -17.14 0.14
N ARG A 53 -16.62 -17.21 1.44
CA ARG A 53 -17.52 -18.21 2.02
C ARG A 53 -18.89 -18.26 1.34
N SER A 54 -19.42 -17.11 0.93
CA SER A 54 -20.70 -17.00 0.21
C SER A 54 -20.68 -17.69 -1.16
N LEU A 55 -19.50 -17.91 -1.72
CA LEU A 55 -19.27 -18.62 -2.99
C LEU A 55 -18.72 -20.04 -2.77
N GLY A 56 -18.84 -20.58 -1.56
CA GLY A 56 -18.42 -21.94 -1.24
C GLY A 56 -16.97 -22.07 -0.77
N GLY A 57 -16.27 -20.97 -0.51
CA GLY A 57 -14.90 -21.00 0.02
C GLY A 57 -14.76 -21.77 1.32
N GLU A 58 -13.83 -22.73 1.32
CA GLU A 58 -13.54 -23.60 2.47
C GLU A 58 -12.62 -22.93 3.51
N ASP A 59 -12.67 -23.45 4.73
CA ASP A 59 -11.78 -23.07 5.85
C ASP A 59 -10.55 -24.00 5.83
N ILE A 60 -9.67 -23.76 4.87
CA ILE A 60 -8.43 -24.53 4.63
C ILE A 60 -7.28 -23.57 4.28
N PRO A 61 -6.00 -23.93 4.55
CA PRO A 61 -4.85 -23.06 4.29
C PRO A 61 -4.77 -22.52 2.86
N SER A 62 -5.12 -23.37 1.88
CA SER A 62 -5.08 -23.05 0.45
C SER A 62 -6.19 -22.10 -0.02
N ASN A 63 -7.08 -21.66 0.85
CA ASN A 63 -8.14 -20.71 0.51
C ASN A 63 -7.98 -19.38 1.28
N TYR A 64 -6.82 -19.12 1.86
CA TYR A 64 -6.55 -17.87 2.57
C TYR A 64 -5.24 -17.22 2.13
N VAL A 65 -5.21 -15.90 2.25
CA VAL A 65 -3.99 -15.07 2.26
C VAL A 65 -4.01 -14.14 3.48
N LEU A 66 -2.86 -13.56 3.85
CA LEU A 66 -2.77 -12.66 5.00
C LEU A 66 -2.65 -11.19 4.56
N LEU A 67 -3.67 -10.41 4.91
CA LEU A 67 -3.76 -8.99 4.52
C LEU A 67 -3.94 -8.11 5.76
N CYS A 68 -3.45 -6.86 5.69
CA CYS A 68 -3.88 -5.84 6.64
C CYS A 68 -5.35 -5.46 6.37
N LYS A 69 -6.04 -4.94 7.39
CA LYS A 69 -7.46 -4.53 7.30
C LYS A 69 -7.78 -3.69 6.04
N ARG A 70 -6.90 -2.75 5.68
CA ARG A 70 -7.09 -1.91 4.49
C ARG A 70 -7.07 -2.72 3.19
N CYS A 71 -6.08 -3.58 3.01
CA CYS A 71 -5.99 -4.42 1.81
C CYS A 71 -7.10 -5.48 1.81
N HIS A 72 -7.48 -6.00 2.98
CA HIS A 72 -8.60 -6.94 3.09
C HIS A 72 -9.91 -6.31 2.60
N LEU A 73 -10.20 -5.05 2.91
CA LEU A 73 -11.40 -4.37 2.37
C LEU A 73 -11.39 -4.19 0.85
N GLU A 74 -10.22 -4.19 0.22
CA GLU A 74 -10.04 -4.00 -1.23
C GLU A 74 -9.91 -5.33 -2.00
N ASN A 75 -9.93 -6.49 -1.33
CA ASN A 75 -9.66 -7.77 -1.98
C ASN A 75 -10.69 -8.10 -3.08
N PRO A 76 -10.29 -8.86 -4.12
CA PRO A 76 -11.23 -9.43 -5.09
C PRO A 76 -12.20 -10.40 -4.41
N ASN A 77 -13.51 -10.26 -4.65
CA ASN A 77 -14.55 -11.13 -4.08
C ASN A 77 -15.25 -11.95 -5.17
N VAL A 78 -14.48 -12.79 -5.87
CA VAL A 78 -14.93 -13.61 -7.00
C VAL A 78 -14.71 -15.10 -6.70
N TYR A 79 -15.31 -15.98 -7.52
CA TYR A 79 -15.19 -17.44 -7.32
C TYR A 79 -13.86 -18.00 -7.81
N ASP A 80 -13.20 -17.29 -8.73
CA ASP A 80 -11.96 -17.74 -9.36
C ASP A 80 -10.76 -17.39 -8.47
N PRO A 81 -10.05 -18.39 -7.92
CA PRO A 81 -8.93 -18.16 -7.01
C PRO A 81 -7.71 -17.52 -7.69
N GLU A 82 -7.57 -17.62 -9.01
CA GLU A 82 -6.42 -17.05 -9.74
C GLU A 82 -6.40 -15.52 -9.63
N ILE A 83 -7.58 -14.90 -9.61
CA ILE A 83 -7.74 -13.44 -9.56
C ILE A 83 -7.15 -12.83 -8.28
N MET A 84 -7.18 -13.53 -7.14
CA MET A 84 -6.50 -13.06 -5.93
C MET A 84 -4.98 -12.99 -6.16
N TRP A 85 -4.41 -14.00 -6.79
CA TRP A 85 -2.96 -14.07 -7.03
C TRP A 85 -2.53 -13.08 -8.10
N ASP A 86 -3.30 -12.91 -9.16
CA ASP A 86 -3.06 -11.86 -10.17
C ASP A 86 -3.05 -10.48 -9.52
N TRP A 87 -4.03 -10.23 -8.64
CA TRP A 87 -4.09 -8.98 -7.88
C TRP A 87 -2.87 -8.80 -6.97
N LEU A 88 -2.47 -9.81 -6.19
CA LEU A 88 -1.29 -9.71 -5.32
C LEU A 88 -0.01 -9.41 -6.12
N LYS A 89 0.20 -10.14 -7.22
CA LYS A 89 1.40 -9.99 -8.08
C LYS A 89 1.44 -8.66 -8.81
N ALA A 90 0.30 -8.16 -9.29
CA ALA A 90 0.21 -6.87 -9.98
C ALA A 90 0.56 -5.69 -9.07
N TYR A 91 0.43 -5.87 -7.75
CA TYR A 91 0.74 -4.87 -6.73
C TYR A 91 2.09 -5.10 -6.04
N LYS A 92 2.95 -5.96 -6.61
CA LYS A 92 4.32 -6.16 -6.12
C LYS A 92 5.10 -4.84 -6.12
N GLU A 93 5.72 -4.53 -4.99
CA GLU A 93 6.66 -3.42 -4.86
C GLU A 93 8.08 -3.93 -4.54
N PRO A 94 9.14 -3.27 -5.05
CA PRO A 94 10.53 -3.70 -4.84
C PRO A 94 11.05 -3.40 -3.43
N TYR A 95 10.40 -2.50 -2.69
CA TYR A 95 10.81 -2.09 -1.36
C TYR A 95 9.62 -2.12 -0.41
N TYR A 96 9.88 -2.49 0.84
CA TYR A 96 8.85 -2.45 1.87
C TYR A 96 8.40 -1.03 2.17
N ASP A 97 7.14 -0.91 2.58
CA ASP A 97 6.54 0.32 3.10
C ASP A 97 6.45 1.48 2.09
N THR A 98 6.81 1.28 0.82
CA THR A 98 6.67 2.27 -0.27
C THR A 98 5.31 2.20 -0.97
N PHE A 99 4.58 1.08 -0.85
CA PHE A 99 3.33 0.81 -1.58
C PHE A 99 2.35 2.00 -1.61
N TRP A 100 2.06 2.58 -0.44
CA TRP A 100 1.08 3.67 -0.36
C TRP A 100 1.60 4.99 -0.89
N ILE A 101 2.92 5.23 -0.82
CA ILE A 101 3.57 6.38 -1.45
C ILE A 101 3.47 6.24 -2.96
N ASN A 102 3.76 5.06 -3.50
CA ASN A 102 3.66 4.77 -4.94
C ASN A 102 2.22 4.94 -5.46
N ARG A 103 1.21 4.49 -4.69
CA ARG A 103 -0.19 4.81 -5.01
C ARG A 103 -0.46 6.32 -5.01
N GLY A 104 0.15 7.07 -4.10
CA GLY A 104 0.06 8.53 -4.05
C GLY A 104 0.71 9.21 -5.26
N LEU A 105 1.87 8.71 -5.71
CA LEU A 105 2.57 9.20 -6.91
C LEU A 105 1.72 8.97 -8.17
N GLU A 106 1.14 7.79 -8.33
CA GLU A 106 0.21 7.49 -9.42
C GLU A 106 -1.02 8.41 -9.41
N GLU A 107 -1.56 8.68 -8.22
CA GLU A 107 -2.69 9.59 -8.06
C GLU A 107 -2.30 11.04 -8.37
N TYR A 108 -1.09 11.46 -7.99
CA TYR A 108 -0.53 12.76 -8.35
C TYR A 108 -0.45 12.91 -9.87
N GLU A 109 0.17 11.94 -10.56
CA GLU A 109 0.29 11.96 -12.02
C GLU A 109 -1.07 11.99 -12.71
N ARG A 110 -2.03 11.21 -12.21
CA ARG A 110 -3.40 11.22 -12.71
C ARG A 110 -4.07 12.58 -12.58
N LEU A 111 -3.92 13.25 -11.43
CA LEU A 111 -4.56 14.53 -11.12
C LEU A 111 -3.92 15.71 -11.85
N TYR A 112 -2.58 15.76 -11.87
CA TYR A 112 -1.83 16.94 -12.32
C TYR A 112 -1.22 16.78 -13.71
N LYS A 113 -1.33 15.60 -14.32
CA LYS A 113 -0.80 15.30 -15.66
C LYS A 113 0.70 15.57 -15.79
N SER A 114 1.42 15.47 -14.68
CA SER A 114 2.85 15.65 -14.53
C SER A 114 3.34 14.71 -13.43
N ARG A 115 4.59 14.24 -13.54
CA ARG A 115 5.19 13.40 -12.49
C ARG A 115 5.64 14.27 -11.32
N PHE A 116 5.47 13.76 -10.11
CA PHE A 116 5.91 14.49 -8.92
C PHE A 116 7.42 14.74 -8.94
N GLU A 117 8.22 13.77 -9.41
CA GLU A 117 9.68 13.92 -9.50
C GLU A 117 10.08 15.07 -10.45
N GLU A 118 9.35 15.26 -11.55
CA GLU A 118 9.60 16.34 -12.52
C GLU A 118 9.23 17.70 -11.92
N ASP A 119 8.09 17.77 -11.24
CA ASP A 119 7.61 18.99 -10.59
C ASP A 119 8.53 19.47 -9.45
N ILE A 120 9.27 18.55 -8.79
CA ILE A 120 10.26 18.90 -7.75
C ILE A 120 11.68 19.05 -8.28
N ALA A 121 12.02 18.50 -9.46
CA ALA A 121 13.38 18.48 -10.00
C ALA A 121 13.97 19.90 -10.15
N ILE A 122 13.13 20.88 -10.52
CA ILE A 122 13.53 22.29 -10.65
C ILE A 122 14.06 22.90 -9.35
N PHE A 123 13.71 22.31 -8.20
CA PHE A 123 14.16 22.77 -6.88
C PHE A 123 15.42 22.07 -6.37
N GLN A 124 15.92 21.03 -7.05
CA GLN A 124 17.09 20.28 -6.60
C GLN A 124 18.36 21.14 -6.48
N GLN A 125 18.45 22.23 -7.26
CA GLN A 125 19.54 23.20 -7.16
C GLN A 125 19.43 24.14 -5.94
N TYR A 126 18.25 24.20 -5.31
CA TYR A 126 17.94 25.09 -4.20
C TYR A 126 17.75 24.36 -2.87
N LEU A 127 17.48 23.06 -2.90
CA LEU A 127 17.22 22.23 -1.73
C LEU A 127 18.30 21.18 -1.56
N THR A 128 18.88 21.11 -0.36
CA THR A 128 19.58 19.92 0.09
C THR A 128 18.59 18.81 0.47
N GLU A 129 19.03 17.55 0.46
CA GLU A 129 18.21 16.42 0.93
C GLU A 129 17.68 16.65 2.36
N LYS A 130 18.48 17.32 3.19
CA LYS A 130 18.12 17.65 4.58
C LYS A 130 16.97 18.66 4.63
N GLU A 131 17.07 19.76 3.88
CA GLU A 131 16.02 20.79 3.84
C GLU A 131 14.72 20.22 3.26
N ALA A 132 14.81 19.40 2.21
CA ALA A 132 13.64 18.72 1.65
C ALA A 132 12.97 17.79 2.68
N LYS A 133 13.77 17.09 3.51
CA LYS A 133 13.26 16.21 4.57
C LYS A 133 12.65 17.00 5.73
N GLU A 134 13.28 18.06 6.20
CA GLU A 134 12.75 18.93 7.26
C GLU A 134 11.42 19.55 6.82
N PHE A 135 11.33 19.99 5.56
CA PHE A 135 10.09 20.49 4.98
C PHE A 135 8.98 19.43 4.95
N LEU A 136 9.31 18.18 4.60
CA LEU A 136 8.36 17.06 4.64
C LEU A 136 7.91 16.74 6.08
N GLU A 137 8.79 16.85 7.07
CA GLU A 137 8.52 16.48 8.47
C GLU A 137 7.74 17.55 9.25
N GLU A 138 8.09 18.84 9.12
CA GLU A 138 7.44 19.94 9.87
C GLU A 138 6.02 20.22 9.39
N ASP A 139 5.79 20.13 8.08
CA ASP A 139 4.56 20.62 7.47
C ASP A 139 3.49 19.52 7.32
N MET A 140 3.85 18.28 7.00
CA MET A 140 2.88 17.24 6.61
C MET A 140 1.84 16.90 7.69
N GLY A 141 2.20 16.99 8.98
CA GLY A 141 1.28 16.75 10.08
C GLY A 141 0.19 17.82 10.23
N SER A 142 0.38 19.01 9.64
CA SER A 142 -0.54 20.15 9.75
C SER A 142 -1.50 20.30 8.57
N TYR A 143 -1.17 19.78 7.38
CA TYR A 143 -2.01 19.90 6.16
C TYR A 143 -2.90 18.71 5.87
N ALA A 144 -2.72 17.60 6.59
CA ALA A 144 -3.51 16.40 6.39
C ALA A 144 -4.09 15.87 7.68
N THR A 145 -5.28 15.32 7.57
CA THR A 145 -5.91 14.50 8.61
C THR A 145 -6.35 13.19 7.97
N HIS A 146 -6.67 12.21 8.81
CA HIS A 146 -7.23 10.95 8.33
C HIS A 146 -8.72 11.10 8.04
N HIS A 147 -9.21 10.43 7.01
CA HIS A 147 -10.64 10.30 6.78
C HIS A 147 -11.32 9.63 7.97
N PHE A 148 -12.55 10.03 8.30
CA PHE A 148 -13.31 9.44 9.39
C PHE A 148 -13.43 7.91 9.21
N GLY A 149 -13.02 7.16 10.24
CA GLY A 149 -12.99 5.69 10.21
C GLY A 149 -11.75 5.08 9.56
N GLN A 150 -10.80 5.88 9.07
CA GLN A 150 -9.50 5.45 8.57
C GLN A 150 -8.39 5.93 9.50
N THR A 151 -7.35 5.12 9.68
CA THR A 151 -6.16 5.47 10.50
C THR A 151 -4.92 5.63 9.62
N TYR A 152 -5.12 6.00 8.36
CA TYR A 152 -4.08 6.07 7.34
C TYR A 152 -4.38 7.19 6.34
N LEU A 153 -3.37 7.65 5.62
CA LEU A 153 -3.54 8.56 4.49
C LEU A 153 -3.94 7.73 3.24
N ASN A 154 -4.95 8.18 2.52
CA ASN A 154 -5.31 7.58 1.23
C ASN A 154 -4.46 8.20 0.11
N PRO A 155 -4.46 7.63 -1.10
CA PRO A 155 -3.59 8.10 -2.18
C PRO A 155 -3.89 9.55 -2.59
N ALA A 156 -5.16 9.97 -2.58
CA ALA A 156 -5.56 11.34 -2.90
C ALA A 156 -5.03 12.35 -1.86
N THR A 157 -5.04 12.00 -0.57
CA THR A 157 -4.43 12.82 0.47
C THR A 157 -2.91 12.92 0.28
N ILE A 158 -2.24 11.80 -0.04
CA ILE A 158 -0.78 11.79 -0.30
C ILE A 158 -0.45 12.67 -1.52
N ALA A 159 -1.18 12.54 -2.62
CA ALA A 159 -1.03 13.38 -3.81
C ALA A 159 -1.32 14.87 -3.50
N GLY A 160 -2.30 15.15 -2.65
CA GLY A 160 -2.61 16.50 -2.19
C GLY A 160 -1.44 17.12 -1.42
N LEU A 161 -0.84 16.38 -0.50
CA LEU A 161 0.35 16.80 0.25
C LEU A 161 1.54 17.09 -0.67
N MET A 162 1.81 16.19 -1.63
CA MET A 162 2.82 16.41 -2.67
C MET A 162 2.58 17.73 -3.43
N ARG A 163 1.32 18.05 -3.78
CA ARG A 163 1.00 19.30 -4.48
C ARG A 163 1.18 20.53 -3.61
N ILE A 164 0.86 20.45 -2.32
CA ILE A 164 1.08 21.53 -1.36
C ILE A 164 2.57 21.84 -1.27
N LEU A 165 3.41 20.81 -1.15
CA LEU A 165 4.87 20.94 -1.17
C LEU A 165 5.36 21.68 -2.43
N VAL A 166 4.98 21.22 -3.62
CA VAL A 166 5.36 21.90 -4.89
C VAL A 166 4.95 23.37 -4.89
N LYS A 167 3.74 23.70 -4.44
CA LYS A 167 3.26 25.09 -4.39
C LYS A 167 4.06 25.97 -3.43
N LYS A 168 4.44 25.43 -2.28
CA LYS A 168 5.25 26.19 -1.31
C LYS A 168 6.66 26.42 -1.82
N LEU A 169 7.31 25.40 -2.39
CA LEU A 169 8.64 25.54 -2.99
C LEU A 169 8.64 26.60 -4.10
N LYS A 170 7.59 26.64 -4.95
CA LYS A 170 7.44 27.71 -5.95
C LYS A 170 7.36 29.11 -5.33
N ALA A 171 6.60 29.25 -4.24
CA ALA A 171 6.44 30.54 -3.57
C ALA A 171 7.72 30.99 -2.86
N GLU A 172 8.50 30.05 -2.33
CA GLU A 172 9.75 30.34 -1.61
C GLU A 172 10.90 30.72 -2.53
N TYR A 173 11.04 30.02 -3.67
CA TYR A 173 12.15 30.24 -4.61
C TYR A 173 11.81 31.12 -5.82
N ASP A 174 10.65 31.78 -5.83
CA ASP A 174 10.15 32.66 -6.91
C ASP A 174 10.21 32.03 -8.32
N VAL A 175 10.00 30.71 -8.40
CA VAL A 175 10.02 29.98 -9.66
C VAL A 175 8.61 30.01 -10.26
N ASN A 176 8.39 30.94 -11.20
CA ASN A 176 7.19 30.95 -12.03
C ASN A 176 7.25 29.81 -13.08
N ILE A 177 6.23 28.93 -13.09
CA ILE A 177 5.99 27.97 -14.18
C ILE A 177 4.76 28.43 -14.97
#